data_AF-A0A2H9ZYQ2-F1
#
_entry.id   AF-A0A2H9ZYQ2-F1
#
_cell.length_a   1.000
_cell.length_b   1.000
_cell.length_c   1.000
_cell.angle_alpha   90.00
_cell.angle_beta   90.00
_cell.angle_gamma   90.00
#
_symmetry.space_group_name_H-M   'P 1'
#
loop_
_entity.id
_entity.type
_entity.pdbx_description
1 polymer ?
#
loop_
_entity_poly.entity_id
_entity_poly.type
_entity_poly.pdbx_seq_one_letter_code
_entity_poly.pdbx_strand_id
1 'polypeptide(L)'
;MKKKDKKALFLIYQGVDESTFEKIVMTTTSKEVWKILAKTFTGVKKIKKIHLQIVRNRFESLYKEESKSISNYFTRILVIVN
;
A
#
# COMPACT_ATOMS: atom_id res chain seq x y z
N MET A 1 -16.65 -31.21 11.45
CA MET A 1 -16.34 -29.77 11.32
C MET A 1 -15.21 -29.28 12.23
N LYS A 2 -15.26 -29.52 13.55
CA LYS A 2 -14.26 -29.00 14.53
C LYS A 2 -12.78 -29.31 14.21
N LYS A 3 -12.45 -30.51 13.69
CA LYS A 3 -11.05 -30.87 13.34
C LYS A 3 -10.48 -30.03 12.19
N LYS A 4 -11.31 -29.72 11.18
CA LYS A 4 -10.91 -28.88 10.04
C LYS A 4 -10.70 -27.43 10.48
N ASP A 5 -11.58 -26.94 11.36
CA ASP A 5 -11.49 -25.59 11.91
C ASP A 5 -10.23 -25.39 12.76
N LYS A 6 -9.90 -26.34 13.65
CA LYS A 6 -8.63 -26.32 14.41
C LYS A 6 -7.40 -26.35 13.51
N LYS A 7 -7.42 -27.16 12.44
CA LYS A 7 -6.33 -27.22 11.47
C LYS A 7 -6.16 -25.88 10.73
N ALA A 8 -7.27 -25.23 10.38
CA ALA A 8 -7.25 -23.91 9.75
C ALA A 8 -6.68 -22.85 10.70
N LEU A 9 -7.11 -22.82 11.97
CA LEU A 9 -6.56 -21.91 12.99
C LEU A 9 -5.05 -22.11 13.15
N PHE A 10 -4.59 -23.35 13.27
CA PHE A 10 -3.17 -23.66 13.36
C PHE A 10 -2.36 -23.09 12.19
N LEU A 11 -2.81 -23.31 10.95
CA LEU A 11 -2.13 -22.79 9.76
C LEU A 11 -2.13 -21.25 9.72
N ILE A 12 -3.24 -20.61 10.12
CA ILE A 12 -3.30 -19.15 10.21
C ILE A 12 -2.29 -18.62 11.22
N TYR A 13 -2.21 -19.22 12.41
CA TYR A 13 -1.28 -18.80 13.45
C TYR A 13 0.20 -18.93 13.05
N GLN A 14 0.53 -19.95 12.25
CA GLN A 14 1.88 -20.10 11.69
C GLN A 14 2.22 -19.05 10.61
N GLY A 15 1.20 -18.44 9.99
CA GLY A 15 1.37 -17.53 8.85
C GLY A 15 1.30 -16.04 9.19
N VAL A 16 1.11 -15.68 10.46
CA VAL A 16 1.00 -14.28 10.91
C VAL A 16 2.14 -13.92 11.85
N ASP A 17 2.50 -12.63 11.90
CA ASP A 17 3.45 -12.12 12.88
C ASP A 17 2.83 -12.08 14.30
N GLU A 18 3.70 -11.94 15.31
CA GLU A 18 3.33 -11.93 16.73
C GLU A 18 2.27 -10.87 17.06
N SER A 19 2.41 -9.66 16.54
CA SER A 19 1.46 -8.55 16.80
C SER A 19 0.09 -8.79 16.16
N THR A 20 0.06 -9.51 15.03
CA THR A 20 -1.20 -9.92 14.38
C THR A 20 -1.82 -11.11 15.12
N PHE A 21 -1.00 -12.05 15.60
CA PHE A 21 -1.44 -13.20 16.38
C PHE A 21 -2.16 -12.79 17.68
N GLU A 22 -1.59 -11.88 18.46
CA GLU A 22 -2.19 -11.36 19.70
C GLU A 22 -3.60 -10.79 19.50
N LYS A 23 -3.86 -10.20 18.33
CA LYS A 23 -5.16 -9.61 17.98
C LYS A 23 -6.22 -10.66 17.61
N ILE A 24 -5.81 -11.85 17.16
CA ILE A 24 -6.72 -12.88 16.65
C ILE A 24 -6.87 -14.08 17.58
N VAL A 25 -5.93 -14.31 18.51
CA VAL A 25 -5.87 -15.51 19.36
C VAL A 25 -7.09 -15.70 20.27
N MET A 26 -7.78 -14.62 20.65
CA MET A 26 -9.02 -14.68 21.45
C MET A 26 -10.26 -15.10 20.63
N THR A 27 -10.12 -15.25 19.31
CA THR A 27 -11.22 -15.64 18.43
C THR A 27 -11.30 -17.15 18.29
N THR A 28 -12.50 -17.71 18.41
CA THR A 28 -12.70 -19.16 18.60
C THR A 28 -12.82 -19.97 17.31
N THR A 29 -13.06 -19.34 16.16
CA THR A 29 -13.32 -20.00 14.89
C THR A 29 -12.43 -19.44 13.78
N SER A 30 -11.99 -20.31 12.87
CA SER A 30 -11.13 -19.90 11.74
C SER A 30 -11.82 -18.89 10.82
N LYS A 31 -13.14 -18.97 10.69
CA LYS A 31 -13.94 -18.06 9.86
C LYS A 31 -13.93 -16.64 10.41
N GLU A 32 -14.07 -16.47 11.72
CA GLU A 32 -14.08 -15.15 12.36
C GLU A 32 -12.67 -14.55 12.37
N VAL A 33 -11.64 -15.37 12.64
CA VAL A 33 -10.23 -14.96 12.47
C VAL A 33 -9.98 -14.47 11.04
N TRP A 34 -10.43 -15.21 10.03
CA TRP A 34 -10.27 -14.81 8.63
C TRP A 34 -10.96 -13.49 8.30
N LYS A 35 -12.16 -13.24 8.84
CA LYS A 35 -12.85 -11.95 8.68
C LYS A 35 -12.08 -10.79 9.32
N ILE A 36 -11.51 -11.00 10.51
CA ILE A 36 -10.69 -9.99 11.18
C ILE A 36 -9.46 -9.66 10.34
N LEU A 37 -8.71 -10.68 9.90
CA LEU A 37 -7.55 -10.50 9.03
C LEU A 37 -7.93 -9.76 7.74
N ALA A 38 -9.01 -10.17 7.08
CA ALA A 38 -9.49 -9.49 5.87
C ALA A 38 -9.78 -8.01 6.15
N LYS A 39 -10.49 -7.68 7.23
CA LYS A 39 -10.80 -6.29 7.60
C LYS A 39 -9.54 -5.48 7.90
N THR A 40 -8.63 -6.03 8.72
CA THR A 40 -7.38 -5.37 9.14
C THR A 40 -6.50 -5.03 7.93
N PHE A 41 -6.33 -5.95 6.99
CA PHE A 41 -5.45 -5.75 5.84
C PHE A 41 -6.11 -5.09 4.63
N THR A 42 -7.45 -4.97 4.60
CA THR A 42 -8.16 -4.23 3.53
C THR A 42 -7.81 -2.73 3.58
N GLY A 43 -7.73 -2.13 4.77
CA GLY A 43 -7.33 -0.73 4.94
C GLY A 43 -5.88 -0.49 4.49
N VAL A 44 -4.98 -1.42 4.80
CA VAL A 44 -3.56 -1.35 4.42
C VAL A 44 -3.39 -1.29 2.90
N LYS A 45 -4.15 -2.10 2.14
CA LYS A 45 -4.12 -2.06 0.67
C LYS A 45 -4.54 -0.70 0.12
N LYS A 46 -5.61 -0.11 0.67
CA LYS A 46 -6.09 1.22 0.25
C LYS A 46 -5.05 2.31 0.56
N ILE A 47 -4.44 2.27 1.74
CA ILE A 47 -3.40 3.24 2.15
C ILE A 47 -2.17 3.14 1.24
N LYS A 48 -1.68 1.92 0.95
CA LYS A 48 -0.56 1.71 0.02
C LYS A 48 -0.85 2.29 -1.37
N LYS A 49 -2.08 2.12 -1.87
CA LYS A 49 -2.50 2.70 -3.17
C LYS A 49 -2.50 4.23 -3.15
N ILE A 50 -3.03 4.84 -2.09
CA ILE A 50 -3.04 6.31 -1.93
C ILE A 50 -1.60 6.84 -1.87
N HIS A 51 -0.74 6.20 -1.09
CA HIS A 51 0.66 6.61 -0.97
C HIS A 51 1.39 6.54 -2.32
N LEU A 52 1.20 5.45 -3.07
CA LEU A 52 1.75 5.31 -4.42
C LEU A 52 1.28 6.43 -5.35
N GLN A 53 -0.01 6.77 -5.31
CA GLN A 53 -0.57 7.85 -6.13
C GLN A 53 0.02 9.21 -5.76
N ILE A 54 0.20 9.50 -4.46
CA ILE A 54 0.84 10.74 -4.00
C ILE A 54 2.27 10.85 -4.53
N VAL A 55 3.06 9.78 -4.41
CA VAL A 55 4.45 9.76 -4.89
C VAL A 55 4.50 9.95 -6.41
N ARG A 56 3.64 9.25 -7.15
CA ARG A 56 3.55 9.39 -8.61
C ARG A 56 3.19 10.82 -9.03
N ASN A 57 2.19 11.42 -8.40
CA ASN A 57 1.77 12.79 -8.70
C ASN A 57 2.90 13.80 -8.42
N ARG A 58 3.65 13.63 -7.33
CA ARG A 58 4.81 14.47 -7.01
C ARG A 58 5.89 14.34 -8.08
N PHE A 59 6.19 13.11 -8.51
CA PHE A 59 7.17 12.86 -9.57
C PHE A 59 6.75 13.51 -10.89
N GLU A 60 5.50 13.31 -11.32
CA GLU A 60 4.97 13.89 -12.57
C GLU A 60 4.96 15.44 -12.51
N SER A 61 4.73 16.03 -11.34
CA SER A 61 4.81 17.49 -11.15
C SER A 61 6.23 18.01 -11.34
N LEU A 62 7.20 17.39 -10.65
CA LEU A 62 8.61 17.79 -10.75
C LEU A 62 9.13 17.68 -12.19
N TYR A 63 8.81 16.57 -12.87
CA TYR A 63 9.20 16.37 -14.26
C TYR A 63 8.65 17.45 -15.20
N LYS A 64 7.38 17.85 -15.01
CA LYS A 64 6.78 18.95 -15.80
C LYS A 64 7.45 20.29 -15.52
N GLU A 65 7.75 20.60 -14.26
CA GLU A 65 8.43 21.84 -13.88
C GLU A 65 9.84 21.91 -14.48
N GLU A 66 10.60 20.82 -14.43
CA GLU A 66 11.94 20.73 -15.01
C GLU A 66 11.90 20.90 -16.53
N SER A 67 10.99 20.20 -17.22
CA SER A 67 10.80 20.34 -18.67
C SER A 67 10.44 21.76 -19.08
N LYS A 68 9.56 22.42 -18.32
CA LYS A 68 9.20 23.83 -18.54
C LYS A 68 10.39 24.77 -18.31
N SER A 69 11.20 24.51 -17.27
CA SER A 69 12.42 25.28 -16.99
C SER A 69 13.42 25.19 -18.15
N ILE A 70 13.67 23.98 -18.65
CA ILE A 70 14.55 23.73 -19.80
C ILE A 70 14.03 24.47 -21.04
N SER A 71 12.74 24.31 -21.36
CA SER A 71 12.13 24.99 -22.51
C SER A 71 12.26 26.51 -22.41
N ASN A 72 11.97 27.09 -21.24
CA ASN A 72 12.11 28.53 -20.99
C ASN A 72 13.56 29.01 -21.20
N TYR A 73 14.55 28.23 -20.77
CA TYR A 73 15.96 28.57 -20.97
C TYR A 73 16.33 28.61 -22.46
N PHE A 74 15.94 27.59 -23.23
CA PHE A 74 16.16 27.57 -24.68
C PHE A 74 15.48 28.74 -25.39
N THR A 75 14.25 29.08 -25.01
CA THR A 75 13.54 30.26 -25.56
C THR A 75 14.32 31.55 -25.32
N ARG A 76 14.88 31.75 -24.12
CA ARG A 76 15.68 32.94 -23.80
C ARG A 76 16.96 33.02 -24.64
N ILE A 77 17.64 31.90 -24.88
CA ILE A 77 18.82 31.87 -25.76
C ILE A 77 18.43 32.22 -27.20
N LEU A 78 17.35 31.64 -27.73
CA LEU A 78 16.89 31.91 -29.10
C LEU A 78 16.60 33.40 -29.33
N VAL A 79 16.04 34.09 -28.33
CA VAL A 79 15.81 35.54 -28.39
C VAL A 79 17.11 36.36 -28.38
N ILE A 80 18.20 35.86 -27.79
CA ILE A 80 19.50 36.54 -27.79
C ILE A 80 20.26 36.33 -29.11
N VAL A 81 20.10 35.16 -29.72
CA VAL A 81 20.82 34.77 -30.95
C VAL A 81 20.19 35.38 -32.21
N ASN A 82 18.86 35.57 -32.22
CA ASN A 82 18.13 36.26 -33.30
C ASN A 82 18.14 37.78 -33.11
#